data_AF-A0A6S6TRK1-F1
#
_entry.id   AF-A0A6S6TRK1-F1
#
_cell.length_a   1.000
_cell.length_b   1.000
_cell.length_c   1.000
_cell.angle_alpha   90.00
_cell.angle_beta   90.00
_cell.angle_gamma   90.00
#
_symmetry.space_group_name_H-M   'P 1'
#
loop_
_entity.id
_entity.type
_entity.pdbx_description
1 polymer ?
#
loop_
_entity_poly.entity_id
_entity_poly.type
_entity_poly.pdbx_seq_one_letter_code
_entity_poly.pdbx_strand_id
1 'polypeptide(L)'
;MGINQRKNVPSQINKALKKRQIDAGFISSIASEKYKSTNLGIIANKAVYSVFLIEGEEKADQESASSNALARILKLEGEVLIGDKALQYYLAGGKGIDLATAWYEQTKLPFVFGRLCYTSHDKFIEKLAKNFIKKPIKIPQYILKREAHKRGITSKQLRWYLKHIEYNMNHKSKKSLKLFLKKSKKI
;
A
#
# COMPACT_ATOMS: atom_id res chain seq x y z
N MET A 1 -9.98 23.46 12.75
CA MET A 1 -9.13 22.29 13.08
C MET A 1 -8.13 22.11 11.94
N GLY A 2 -6.82 22.25 12.21
CA GLY A 2 -5.77 22.08 11.20
C GLY A 2 -5.31 20.61 11.12
N ILE A 3 -4.83 20.18 9.95
CA ILE A 3 -4.20 18.85 9.77
C ILE A 3 -2.70 19.05 9.66
N ASN A 4 -1.93 18.49 10.58
CA ASN A 4 -0.48 18.42 10.48
C ASN A 4 -0.08 17.14 9.74
N GLN A 5 0.57 17.28 8.58
CA GLN A 5 0.94 16.16 7.73
C GLN A 5 2.40 15.77 7.96
N ARG A 6 2.67 14.46 8.06
CA ARG A 6 4.02 13.87 8.10
C ARG A 6 4.11 12.78 7.04
N LYS A 7 5.24 12.68 6.34
CA LYS A 7 5.51 11.63 5.35
C LYS A 7 6.64 10.77 5.86
N ASN A 8 6.46 9.44 5.85
CA ASN A 8 7.45 8.44 6.25
C ASN A 8 7.12 7.09 5.58
N VAL A 9 8.03 6.13 5.70
CA VAL A 9 7.81 4.75 5.23
C VAL A 9 6.79 4.01 6.11
N PRO A 10 6.09 2.97 5.61
CA PRO A 10 5.03 2.29 6.35
C PRO A 10 5.48 1.79 7.73
N SER A 11 6.68 1.21 7.85
CA SER A 11 7.21 0.71 9.13
C SER A 11 7.33 1.80 10.20
N GLN A 12 7.68 3.03 9.81
CA GLN A 12 7.74 4.18 10.71
C GLN A 12 6.35 4.73 11.06
N ILE A 13 5.43 4.78 10.09
CA ILE A 13 4.04 5.20 10.34
C ILE A 13 3.36 4.23 11.33
N ASN A 14 3.58 2.92 11.17
CA ASN A 14 3.08 1.90 12.10
C ASN A 14 3.58 2.17 13.53
N LYS A 15 4.87 2.48 13.70
CA LYS A 15 5.48 2.81 15.00
C LYS A 15 4.90 4.10 15.58
N ALA A 16 4.74 5.13 14.77
CA ALA A 16 4.18 6.41 15.18
C ALA A 16 2.72 6.28 15.66
N LEU A 17 1.89 5.52 14.94
CA LEU A 17 0.50 5.26 15.34
C LEU A 17 0.44 4.43 16.63
N LYS A 18 1.29 3.39 16.74
CA LYS A 18 1.40 2.58 17.97
C LYS A 18 1.79 3.41 19.19
N LYS A 19 2.72 4.35 19.02
CA LYS A 19 3.17 5.29 20.07
C LYS A 19 2.22 6.49 20.26
N ARG A 20 1.08 6.54 19.55
CA ARG A 20 0.12 7.66 19.57
C ARG A 20 0.77 9.03 19.28
N GLN A 21 1.82 9.04 18.45
CA GLN A 21 2.46 10.27 17.98
C GLN A 21 1.74 10.90 16.78
N ILE A 22 0.80 10.15 16.19
CA ILE A 22 -0.12 10.58 15.14
C ILE A 22 -1.51 10.04 15.46
N ASP A 23 -2.54 10.77 15.04
CA ASP A 23 -3.94 10.41 15.24
C ASP A 23 -4.46 9.44 14.17
N ALA A 24 -3.91 9.52 12.97
CA ALA A 24 -4.31 8.73 11.81
C ALA A 24 -3.14 8.53 10.84
N GLY A 25 -3.14 7.42 10.10
CA GLY A 25 -2.13 7.14 9.09
C GLY A 25 -2.46 5.94 8.21
N PHE A 26 -1.88 5.92 7.01
CA PHE A 26 -1.85 4.71 6.19
C PHE A 26 -0.83 3.75 6.78
N ILE A 27 -1.32 2.69 7.41
CA ILE A 27 -0.48 1.64 8.01
C ILE A 27 -0.56 0.35 7.21
N SER A 28 0.44 -0.52 7.38
CA SER A 28 0.46 -1.86 6.78
C SER A 28 -0.82 -2.62 7.12
N SER A 29 -1.44 -3.25 6.13
CA SER A 29 -2.69 -4.02 6.30
C SER A 29 -2.59 -5.08 7.40
N ILE A 30 -1.44 -5.74 7.56
CA ILE A 30 -1.20 -6.73 8.62
C ILE A 30 -1.26 -6.13 10.04
N ALA A 31 -0.91 -4.85 10.20
CA ALA A 31 -0.97 -4.15 11.48
C ALA A 31 -2.37 -3.57 11.77
N SER A 32 -3.27 -3.54 10.77
CA SER A 32 -4.53 -2.80 10.84
C SER A 32 -5.61 -3.45 11.72
N GLU A 33 -5.53 -4.76 12.01
CA GLU A 33 -6.54 -5.44 12.87
C GLU A 33 -6.67 -4.81 14.27
N LYS A 34 -5.60 -4.14 14.75
CA LYS A 34 -5.53 -3.56 16.09
C LYS A 34 -6.13 -2.15 16.19
N TYR A 35 -6.58 -1.57 15.07
CA TYR A 35 -6.98 -0.16 15.00
C TYR A 35 -8.33 0.03 14.31
N LYS A 36 -9.02 1.10 14.69
CA LYS A 36 -10.16 1.59 13.91
C LYS A 36 -9.66 1.99 12.52
N SER A 37 -10.42 1.60 11.50
CA SER A 37 -9.98 1.66 10.12
C SER A 37 -11.12 2.07 9.21
N THR A 38 -10.85 2.99 8.29
CA THR A 38 -11.84 3.46 7.31
C THR A 38 -11.98 2.47 6.14
N ASN A 39 -12.86 2.78 5.18
CA ASN A 39 -12.93 2.11 3.87
C ASN A 39 -11.88 2.60 2.86
N LEU A 40 -10.90 3.41 3.28
CA LEU A 40 -9.83 3.89 2.43
C LEU A 40 -8.58 3.00 2.59
N GLY A 41 -8.04 2.53 1.48
CA GLY A 41 -6.85 1.67 1.44
C GLY A 41 -5.92 1.98 0.27
N ILE A 42 -4.82 1.25 0.20
CA ILE A 42 -3.92 1.17 -0.95
C ILE A 42 -4.05 -0.25 -1.47
N ILE A 43 -4.72 -0.40 -2.61
CA ILE A 43 -5.21 -1.68 -3.11
C ILE A 43 -4.70 -1.87 -4.53
N ALA A 44 -4.27 -3.09 -4.85
CA ALA A 44 -3.95 -3.49 -6.21
C ALA A 44 -4.87 -4.62 -6.64
N ASN A 45 -5.39 -4.50 -7.86
CA ASN A 45 -6.22 -5.52 -8.47
C ASN A 45 -5.49 -6.07 -9.68
N LYS A 46 -4.96 -7.28 -9.55
CA LYS A 46 -3.89 -7.84 -10.40
C LYS A 46 -2.54 -7.20 -10.05
N ALA A 47 -1.88 -6.52 -10.99
CA ALA A 47 -0.54 -5.97 -10.79
C ALA A 47 -0.53 -4.62 -10.07
N VAL A 48 0.53 -4.34 -9.31
CA VAL A 48 0.77 -3.06 -8.62
C VAL A 48 2.00 -2.32 -9.16
N TYR A 49 2.94 -3.00 -9.83
CA TYR A 49 4.14 -2.42 -10.45
C TYR A 49 5.07 -1.65 -9.52
N SER A 50 4.97 -1.91 -8.21
CA SER A 50 5.76 -1.23 -7.17
C SER A 50 5.95 -2.10 -5.92
N VAL A 51 5.68 -3.41 -6.04
CA VAL A 51 5.96 -4.40 -5.00
C VAL A 51 6.37 -5.69 -5.71
N PHE A 52 7.67 -5.93 -5.76
CA PHE A 52 8.25 -7.08 -6.44
C PHE A 52 9.00 -7.97 -5.45
N LEU A 53 9.05 -9.25 -5.79
CA LEU A 53 10.06 -10.17 -5.29
C LEU A 53 11.10 -10.36 -6.39
N ILE A 54 12.35 -10.05 -6.07
CA ILE A 54 13.49 -10.25 -6.96
C ILE A 54 14.15 -11.58 -6.59
N GLU A 55 14.44 -12.41 -7.59
CA GLU A 55 15.16 -13.67 -7.39
C GLU A 55 16.53 -13.40 -6.77
N GLY A 56 16.89 -14.17 -5.74
CA GLY A 56 18.12 -13.99 -4.98
C GLY A 56 17.98 -14.47 -3.54
N GLU A 57 18.91 -14.07 -2.69
CA GLU A 57 18.85 -14.40 -1.25
C GLU A 57 17.58 -13.84 -0.60
N GLU A 58 17.00 -14.61 0.33
CA GLU A 58 15.81 -14.17 1.06
C GLU A 58 16.15 -12.92 1.89
N LYS A 59 15.54 -11.79 1.51
CA LYS A 59 15.76 -10.53 2.20
C LYS A 59 14.45 -9.79 2.38
N ALA A 60 14.06 -9.68 3.64
CA ALA A 60 12.89 -8.94 4.05
C ALA A 60 13.12 -7.42 3.90
N ASP A 61 12.13 -6.73 3.35
CA ASP A 61 12.12 -5.28 3.25
C ASP A 61 11.83 -4.65 4.62
N GLN A 62 12.68 -3.73 5.08
CA GLN A 62 12.50 -3.07 6.38
C GLN A 62 11.38 -2.01 6.38
N GLU A 63 10.86 -1.66 5.21
CA GLU A 63 9.87 -0.60 5.00
C GLU A 63 8.42 -1.15 5.01
N SER A 64 8.15 -2.41 4.64
CA SER A 64 6.80 -3.01 4.58
C SER A 64 6.64 -4.40 5.21
N ALA A 65 5.96 -4.42 6.36
CA ALA A 65 5.53 -5.66 7.01
C ALA A 65 4.50 -6.46 6.19
N SER A 66 3.59 -5.80 5.47
CA SER A 66 2.56 -6.50 4.68
C SER A 66 3.15 -7.22 3.47
N SER A 67 4.15 -6.63 2.80
CA SER A 67 4.78 -7.22 1.62
C SER A 67 5.60 -8.45 2.00
N ASN A 68 6.37 -8.38 3.09
CA ASN A 68 7.12 -9.53 3.61
C ASN A 68 6.20 -10.68 4.01
N ALA A 69 5.12 -10.38 4.74
CA ALA A 69 4.14 -11.40 5.12
C ALA A 69 3.47 -12.03 3.90
N LEU A 70 3.20 -11.23 2.86
CA LEU A 70 2.62 -11.73 1.62
C LEU A 70 3.57 -12.69 0.90
N ALA A 71 4.86 -12.37 0.76
CA ALA A 71 5.85 -13.26 0.15
C ALA A 71 5.90 -14.63 0.86
N ARG A 72 5.94 -14.63 2.20
CA ARG A 72 5.89 -15.87 3.01
C ARG A 72 4.61 -16.68 2.81
N ILE A 73 3.45 -16.02 2.79
CA ILE A 73 2.15 -16.68 2.55
C ILE A 73 2.10 -17.33 1.17
N LEU A 74 2.72 -16.69 0.18
CA LEU A 74 2.81 -17.19 -1.19
C LEU A 74 3.91 -18.25 -1.36
N LYS A 75 4.73 -18.49 -0.33
CA LYS A 75 5.90 -19.39 -0.33
C LYS A 75 6.89 -19.02 -1.45
N LEU A 76 7.14 -17.73 -1.59
CA LEU A 76 8.11 -17.21 -2.54
C LEU A 76 9.35 -16.72 -1.78
N GLU A 77 10.52 -17.13 -2.25
CA GLU A 77 11.82 -16.78 -1.68
C GLU A 77 12.53 -15.75 -2.58
N GLY A 78 13.17 -14.76 -1.97
CA GLY A 78 13.87 -13.68 -2.66
C GLY A 78 13.89 -12.36 -1.88
N GLU A 79 14.37 -11.30 -2.53
CA GLU A 79 14.40 -9.96 -1.96
C GLU A 79 13.09 -9.22 -2.27
N VAL A 80 12.40 -8.75 -1.22
CA VAL A 80 11.22 -7.91 -1.38
C VAL A 80 11.66 -6.47 -1.69
N LEU A 81 11.23 -5.92 -2.82
CA LEU A 81 11.47 -4.55 -3.22
C LEU A 81 10.14 -3.79 -3.34
N ILE A 82 10.01 -2.65 -2.68
CA ILE A 82 8.74 -1.89 -2.63
C ILE A 82 8.87 -0.41 -3.02
N GLY A 83 7.71 0.21 -3.27
CA GLY A 83 7.55 1.66 -3.32
C GLY A 83 8.23 2.31 -4.52
N ASP A 84 8.80 3.49 -4.30
CA ASP A 84 9.42 4.29 -5.36
C ASP A 84 10.62 3.56 -6.00
N LYS A 85 11.42 2.84 -5.19
CA LYS A 85 12.55 2.02 -5.66
C LYS A 85 12.08 0.89 -6.58
N ALA A 86 11.01 0.19 -6.20
CA ALA A 86 10.42 -0.88 -7.00
C ALA A 86 9.84 -0.38 -8.33
N LEU A 87 9.18 0.77 -8.30
CA LEU A 87 8.62 1.39 -9.51
C LEU A 87 9.73 1.80 -10.47
N GLN A 88 10.81 2.41 -9.97
CA GLN A 88 11.96 2.76 -10.80
C GLN A 88 12.61 1.53 -11.41
N TYR A 89 12.83 0.49 -10.61
CA TYR A 89 13.38 -0.79 -11.07
C TYR A 89 12.56 -1.38 -12.22
N TYR A 90 11.23 -1.44 -12.08
CA TYR A 90 10.34 -1.93 -13.13
C TYR A 90 10.39 -1.08 -14.40
N LEU A 91 10.36 0.25 -14.27
CA LEU A 91 10.41 1.17 -15.42
C LEU A 91 11.76 1.15 -16.16
N ALA A 92 12.83 0.73 -15.49
CA ALA A 92 14.14 0.49 -16.08
C ALA A 92 14.26 -0.88 -16.78
N GLY A 93 13.19 -1.69 -16.83
CA GLY A 93 13.17 -3.02 -17.43
C GLY A 93 13.57 -4.15 -16.47
N GLY A 94 13.66 -3.85 -15.17
CA GLY A 94 13.90 -4.84 -14.13
C GLY A 94 12.81 -5.92 -14.10
N LYS A 95 13.21 -7.14 -13.73
CA LYS A 95 12.33 -8.31 -13.70
C LYS A 95 12.15 -8.80 -12.26
N GLY A 96 10.93 -9.19 -11.94
CA GLY A 96 10.58 -9.72 -10.62
C GLY A 96 9.13 -10.15 -10.59
N ILE A 97 8.77 -10.93 -9.57
CA ILE A 97 7.40 -11.38 -9.36
C ILE A 97 6.62 -10.26 -8.67
N ASP A 98 5.62 -9.69 -9.35
CA ASP A 98 4.70 -8.74 -8.72
C ASP A 98 3.85 -9.49 -7.68
N LEU A 99 3.99 -9.10 -6.39
CA LEU A 99 3.33 -9.83 -5.31
C LEU A 99 1.80 -9.69 -5.35
N ALA A 100 1.26 -8.60 -5.89
CA ALA A 100 -0.19 -8.46 -6.08
C ALA A 100 -0.70 -9.38 -7.19
N THR A 101 0.07 -9.53 -8.27
CA THR A 101 -0.23 -10.50 -9.33
C THR A 101 -0.20 -11.93 -8.80
N ALA A 102 0.86 -12.33 -8.10
CA ALA A 102 0.97 -13.67 -7.53
C ALA A 102 -0.17 -13.98 -6.54
N TRP A 103 -0.57 -13.01 -5.72
CA TRP A 103 -1.75 -13.13 -4.86
C TRP A 103 -3.05 -13.31 -5.67
N TYR A 104 -3.23 -12.51 -6.72
CA TYR A 104 -4.40 -12.59 -7.57
C TYR A 104 -4.47 -13.93 -8.30
N GLU A 105 -3.35 -14.47 -8.76
CA GLU A 105 -3.30 -15.77 -9.45
C GLU A 105 -3.81 -16.89 -8.56
N GLN A 106 -3.40 -16.94 -7.29
CA GLN A 106 -3.81 -17.95 -6.32
C GLN A 106 -5.24 -17.78 -5.80
N THR A 107 -5.70 -16.53 -5.61
CA THR A 107 -6.94 -16.25 -4.86
C THR A 107 -8.07 -15.65 -5.69
N LYS A 108 -7.75 -15.12 -6.88
CA LYS A 108 -8.63 -14.28 -7.72
C LYS A 108 -9.18 -13.05 -6.98
N LEU A 109 -8.45 -12.57 -5.97
CA LEU A 109 -8.82 -11.42 -5.15
C LEU A 109 -7.75 -10.31 -5.24
N PRO A 110 -8.13 -9.03 -5.14
CA PRO A 110 -7.17 -7.92 -5.11
C PRO A 110 -6.39 -7.90 -3.81
N PHE A 111 -5.17 -7.38 -3.76
CA PHE A 111 -4.39 -7.28 -2.52
C PHE A 111 -4.51 -5.89 -1.88
N VAL A 112 -4.57 -5.85 -0.53
CA VAL A 112 -4.64 -4.61 0.24
C VAL A 112 -3.31 -4.41 0.96
N PHE A 113 -2.48 -3.48 0.48
CA PHE A 113 -1.17 -3.19 1.05
C PHE A 113 -1.25 -2.36 2.33
N GLY A 114 -2.11 -1.35 2.34
CA GLY A 114 -2.24 -0.42 3.45
C GLY A 114 -3.66 0.06 3.66
N ARG A 115 -3.94 0.53 4.87
CA ARG A 115 -5.27 1.05 5.27
C ARG A 115 -5.12 2.33 6.06
N LEU A 116 -6.03 3.28 5.83
CA LEU A 116 -6.13 4.47 6.67
C LEU A 116 -6.78 4.09 7.99
N CYS A 117 -5.96 4.04 9.03
CA CYS A 117 -6.34 3.73 10.41
C CYS A 117 -6.18 4.96 11.30
N TYR A 118 -6.88 4.97 12.44
CA TYR A 118 -6.87 6.07 13.39
C TYR A 118 -7.07 5.61 14.83
N THR A 119 -6.64 6.46 15.76
CA THR A 119 -6.78 6.29 17.21
C THR A 119 -7.74 7.30 17.82
N SER A 120 -7.93 8.45 17.17
CA SER A 120 -8.76 9.58 17.61
C SER A 120 -9.45 10.26 16.41
N HIS A 121 -10.36 11.19 16.69
CA HIS A 121 -11.07 12.01 15.69
C HIS A 121 -11.93 11.21 14.68
N ASP A 122 -12.54 10.11 15.12
CA ASP A 122 -13.33 9.15 14.32
C ASP A 122 -14.24 9.80 13.28
N LYS A 123 -15.15 10.68 13.72
CA LYS A 123 -16.13 11.35 12.82
C LYS A 123 -15.44 12.15 11.71
N PHE A 124 -14.34 12.82 12.04
CA PHE A 124 -13.58 13.63 11.10
C PHE A 124 -12.84 12.75 10.08
N ILE A 125 -12.11 11.73 10.55
CA ILE A 125 -11.34 10.83 9.68
C ILE A 125 -12.25 10.01 8.77
N GLU A 126 -13.38 9.51 9.28
CA GLU A 126 -14.38 8.80 8.47
C GLU A 126 -15.00 9.71 7.41
N LYS A 127 -15.32 10.96 7.76
CA LYS A 127 -15.85 11.94 6.79
C LYS A 127 -14.81 12.28 5.72
N LEU A 128 -13.55 12.46 6.11
CA LEU A 128 -12.43 12.70 5.18
C LEU A 128 -12.28 11.53 4.19
N ALA A 129 -12.21 10.30 4.70
CA ALA A 129 -12.07 9.10 3.89
C ALA A 129 -13.25 8.92 2.91
N LYS A 130 -14.49 9.08 3.39
CA LYS A 130 -15.70 9.00 2.56
C LYS A 130 -15.70 10.06 1.45
N ASN A 131 -15.31 11.29 1.76
CA ASN A 131 -15.26 12.38 0.78
C ASN A 131 -14.18 12.14 -0.27
N PHE A 132 -13.03 11.59 0.12
CA PHE A 132 -11.96 11.22 -0.81
C PHE A 132 -12.43 10.14 -1.80
N ILE A 133 -13.10 9.09 -1.32
CA ILE A 133 -13.57 7.98 -2.16
C ILE A 133 -14.66 8.42 -3.15
N LYS A 134 -15.56 9.32 -2.74
CA LYS A 134 -16.69 9.76 -3.58
C LYS A 134 -16.29 10.59 -4.79
N LYS A 135 -15.13 11.25 -4.75
CA LYS A 135 -14.72 12.21 -5.78
C LYS A 135 -13.69 11.58 -6.71
N PRO A 136 -13.76 11.82 -8.03
CA PRO A 136 -12.69 11.43 -8.92
C PRO A 136 -11.40 12.16 -8.51
N ILE A 137 -10.30 11.44 -8.45
CA ILE A 137 -9.01 11.99 -8.04
C ILE A 137 -8.49 12.87 -9.18
N LYS A 138 -8.47 14.19 -8.95
CA LYS A 138 -7.82 15.16 -9.85
C LYS A 138 -6.51 15.60 -9.21
N ILE A 139 -5.39 15.35 -9.90
CA ILE A 139 -4.05 15.73 -9.44
C ILE A 139 -3.63 16.99 -10.22
N PRO A 140 -3.45 18.14 -9.54
CA PRO A 140 -2.91 19.33 -10.17
C PRO A 140 -1.57 19.07 -10.84
N GLN A 141 -1.38 19.61 -12.04
CA GLN A 141 -0.22 19.30 -12.87
C GLN A 141 1.11 19.65 -12.19
N TYR A 142 1.16 20.72 -11.39
CA TYR A 142 2.36 21.11 -10.66
C TYR A 142 2.74 20.06 -9.58
N ILE A 143 1.76 19.45 -8.90
CA ILE A 143 2.00 18.36 -7.93
C ILE A 143 2.54 17.15 -8.68
N LEU A 144 1.88 16.77 -9.78
CA LEU A 144 2.30 15.61 -10.57
C LEU A 144 3.73 15.77 -11.10
N LYS A 145 4.07 16.92 -11.68
CA LYS A 145 5.43 17.22 -12.18
C LYS A 145 6.46 17.16 -11.05
N ARG A 146 6.16 17.80 -9.91
CA ARG A 146 7.06 17.82 -8.75
C ARG A 146 7.31 16.41 -8.19
N GLU A 147 6.25 15.62 -8.00
CA GLU A 147 6.38 14.28 -7.43
C GLU A 147 7.04 13.30 -8.41
N ALA A 148 6.86 13.48 -9.72
CA ALA A 148 7.55 12.70 -10.75
C ALA A 148 9.06 13.03 -10.79
N HIS A 149 9.41 14.31 -10.78
CA HIS A 149 10.80 14.78 -10.74
C HIS A 149 11.56 14.24 -9.52
N LYS A 150 10.97 14.30 -8.33
CA LYS A 150 11.57 13.75 -7.10
C LYS A 150 11.91 12.26 -7.17
N ARG A 151 11.22 11.52 -8.04
CA ARG A 151 11.35 10.08 -8.22
C ARG A 151 12.12 9.72 -9.49
N GLY A 152 12.67 10.70 -10.22
CA GLY A 152 13.38 10.43 -11.47
C GLY A 152 12.52 9.75 -12.55
N ILE A 153 11.19 9.94 -12.52
CA ILE A 153 10.26 9.38 -13.52
C ILE A 153 9.51 10.50 -14.23
N THR A 154 8.96 10.19 -15.40
CA THR A 154 8.12 11.14 -16.14
C THR A 154 6.73 11.27 -15.51
N SER A 155 6.08 12.42 -15.70
CA SER A 155 4.68 12.60 -15.29
C SER A 155 3.72 11.62 -15.97
N LYS A 156 4.07 11.13 -17.18
CA LYS A 156 3.31 10.11 -17.91
C LYS A 156 3.41 8.76 -17.20
N GLN A 157 4.61 8.33 -16.82
CA GLN A 157 4.83 7.11 -16.03
C GLN A 157 4.13 7.17 -14.68
N LEU A 158 4.25 8.28 -13.94
CA LEU A 158 3.57 8.44 -12.65
C LEU A 158 2.04 8.36 -12.81
N ARG A 159 1.47 9.02 -13.83
CA ARG A 159 0.03 8.95 -14.11
C ARG A 159 -0.41 7.55 -14.52
N TRP A 160 0.40 6.84 -15.30
CA TRP A 160 0.15 5.44 -15.66
C TRP A 160 0.15 4.54 -14.42
N TYR A 161 1.16 4.67 -13.56
CA TYR A 161 1.29 3.91 -12.33
C TYR A 161 0.05 4.07 -11.43
N LEU A 162 -0.39 5.31 -11.20
CA LEU A 162 -1.55 5.60 -10.34
C LEU A 162 -2.88 5.00 -10.84
N LYS A 163 -2.97 4.56 -12.11
CA LYS A 163 -4.14 3.81 -12.60
C LYS A 163 -4.24 2.40 -12.01
N HIS A 164 -3.16 1.86 -11.47
CA HIS A 164 -3.10 0.51 -10.89
C HIS A 164 -3.33 0.50 -9.37
N ILE A 165 -3.59 1.68 -8.78
CA ILE A 165 -3.90 1.81 -7.36
C ILE A 165 -5.38 2.13 -7.20
N GLU A 166 -6.11 1.21 -6.59
CA GLU A 166 -7.46 1.41 -6.11
C GLU A 166 -7.43 1.89 -4.65
N TYR A 167 -8.35 2.79 -4.30
CA TYR A 167 -8.42 3.36 -2.94
C TYR A 167 -9.65 2.94 -2.14
N ASN A 168 -10.74 2.56 -2.83
CA ASN A 168 -12.00 2.19 -2.19
C ASN A 168 -12.03 0.70 -1.81
N MET A 169 -12.20 0.40 -0.53
CA MET A 169 -12.37 -0.96 -0.03
C MET A 169 -13.75 -1.54 -0.41
N ASN A 170 -13.88 -2.05 -1.63
CA ASN A 170 -15.04 -2.80 -2.10
C ASN A 170 -15.18 -4.19 -1.43
N HIS A 171 -16.25 -4.93 -1.77
CA HIS A 171 -16.49 -6.27 -1.22
C HIS A 171 -15.33 -7.25 -1.48
N LYS A 172 -14.72 -7.24 -2.67
CA LYS A 172 -13.61 -8.14 -3.02
C LYS A 172 -12.34 -7.85 -2.21
N SER A 173 -11.97 -6.57 -2.06
CA SER A 173 -10.80 -6.16 -1.26
C SER A 173 -11.01 -6.41 0.23
N LYS A 174 -12.22 -6.23 0.77
CA LYS A 174 -12.56 -6.62 2.15
C LYS A 174 -12.44 -8.13 2.37
N LYS A 175 -12.98 -8.93 1.44
CA LYS A 175 -12.85 -10.40 1.46
C LYS A 175 -11.37 -10.82 1.40
N SER A 176 -10.60 -10.18 0.52
CA SER A 176 -9.17 -10.44 0.37
C SER A 176 -8.39 -10.12 1.63
N LEU A 177 -8.63 -8.95 2.24
CA LEU A 177 -7.99 -8.56 3.49
C LEU A 177 -8.27 -9.58 4.60
N LYS A 178 -9.52 -10.02 4.75
CA LYS A 178 -9.88 -11.06 5.73
C LYS A 178 -9.13 -12.38 5.47
N LEU A 179 -9.01 -12.78 4.20
CA LEU A 179 -8.27 -13.98 3.82
C LEU A 179 -6.77 -13.85 4.13
N PHE A 180 -6.16 -12.72 3.77
CA PHE A 180 -4.76 -12.41 4.03
C PHE A 180 -4.47 -12.45 5.53
N LEU A 181 -5.26 -11.75 6.35
CA LEU A 181 -5.08 -11.72 7.80
C LEU A 181 -5.28 -13.09 8.46
N LYS A 182 -6.17 -13.93 7.92
CA LYS A 182 -6.33 -15.31 8.39
C LYS A 182 -5.10 -16.16 8.06
N LYS A 183 -4.54 -16.01 6.85
CA LYS A 183 -3.33 -16.73 6.42
C LYS A 183 -2.09 -16.23 7.18
N SER A 184 -1.99 -14.93 7.47
CA SER A 184 -0.86 -14.34 8.17
C SER A 184 -0.74 -14.76 9.65
N LYS A 185 -1.79 -15.36 10.23
CA LYS A 185 -1.76 -15.93 11.59
C LYS A 185 -1.13 -17.33 11.64
N LYS A 186 -0.85 -17.93 10.47
CA LYS A 186 -0.29 -19.28 10.33
C LYS A 186 1.21 -19.27 9.96
N ILE A 187 1.80 -18.08 9.85
CA ILE A 187 3.22 -17.84 9.64
C ILE A 187 3.78 -17.17 10.90
#